data_AF-A0A1B3P5T0-F1
#
_entry.id   AF-A0A1B3P5T0-F1
#
_cell.length_a   1.000
_cell.length_b   1.000
_cell.length_c   1.000
_cell.angle_alpha   90.00
_cell.angle_beta   90.00
_cell.angle_gamma   90.00
#
_symmetry.space_group_name_H-M   'P 1'
#
loop_
_entity.id
_entity.type
_entity.pdbx_description
1 polymer ?
#
loop_
_entity_poly.entity_id
_entity_poly.type
_entity_poly.pdbx_seq_one_letter_code
_entity_poly.pdbx_strand_id
1 'polypeptide(L)'
;MSAGVAFTCYVPANVTALLIVIAGYTEAQMLALSEELCHLWDDAQQNYFKEITQNTNNGRHFDPAVEVTDKNKTINEYIKLHLIDIIKRHATNLNLLRQVEDVFRGAIAAEFVLLICGLTAELLGGLENTYIEMPFAIMQVGMDCLTGQGLIDANVKFENALYDCKWENFDVKNMKIVLLMLQNSQKTMTLSAGGITILSFSCFMSIIRLIYSAYTTLRSTLDLM
;
A
#
# COMPACT_ATOMS: atom_id res chain seq x y z
N MET A 1 -26.41 -29.01 3.18
CA MET A 1 -25.64 -28.02 3.98
C MET A 1 -24.23 -27.79 3.42
N SER A 2 -23.52 -28.82 2.93
CA SER A 2 -22.14 -28.69 2.40
C SER A 2 -21.97 -27.78 1.16
N ALA A 3 -22.91 -27.79 0.20
CA ALA A 3 -22.78 -26.96 -1.01
C ALA A 3 -22.93 -25.45 -0.75
N GLY A 4 -23.74 -25.07 0.24
CA GLY A 4 -23.93 -23.66 0.64
C GLY A 4 -22.67 -23.11 1.30
N VAL A 5 -22.12 -23.83 2.28
CA VAL A 5 -20.86 -23.46 2.96
C VAL A 5 -19.69 -23.36 1.97
N ALA A 6 -19.60 -24.29 1.01
CA ALA A 6 -18.57 -24.23 -0.02
C ALA A 6 -18.67 -22.96 -0.87
N PHE A 7 -19.87 -22.54 -1.26
CA PHE A 7 -20.07 -21.31 -2.01
C PHE A 7 -19.79 -20.05 -1.16
N THR A 8 -20.23 -20.06 0.10
CA THR A 8 -20.03 -18.95 1.04
C THR A 8 -18.57 -18.75 1.41
N CYS A 9 -17.75 -19.80 1.52
CA CYS A 9 -16.32 -19.66 1.80
C CYS A 9 -15.48 -19.43 0.53
N TYR A 10 -15.89 -19.96 -0.61
CA TYR A 10 -15.14 -19.82 -1.86
C TYR A 10 -15.14 -18.38 -2.37
N VAL A 11 -16.28 -17.69 -2.36
CA VAL A 11 -16.35 -16.32 -2.89
C VAL A 11 -15.45 -15.35 -2.12
N PRO A 12 -15.50 -15.26 -0.78
CA PRO A 12 -14.61 -14.42 0.02
C PRO A 12 -13.14 -14.79 -0.13
N ALA A 13 -12.80 -16.09 -0.14
CA ALA A 13 -11.42 -16.53 -0.31
C ALA A 13 -10.83 -16.07 -1.66
N ASN A 14 -11.61 -16.07 -2.75
CA ASN A 14 -11.16 -15.55 -4.04
C ASN A 14 -11.03 -14.02 -4.03
N VAL A 15 -11.94 -13.30 -3.36
CA VAL A 15 -11.86 -11.85 -3.21
C VAL A 15 -10.62 -11.46 -2.41
N THR A 16 -10.41 -12.05 -1.23
CA THR A 16 -9.20 -11.90 -0.41
C THR A 16 -7.94 -12.24 -1.22
N ALA A 17 -7.93 -13.34 -1.98
CA ALA A 17 -6.77 -13.70 -2.80
C ALA A 17 -6.46 -12.63 -3.87
N LEU A 18 -7.47 -12.09 -4.56
CA LEU A 18 -7.28 -11.02 -5.54
C LEU A 18 -6.79 -9.72 -4.86
N LEU A 19 -7.34 -9.38 -3.69
CA LEU A 19 -6.89 -8.22 -2.91
C LEU A 19 -5.43 -8.37 -2.50
N ILE A 20 -5.02 -9.53 -1.98
CA ILE A 20 -3.63 -9.82 -1.60
C ILE A 20 -2.70 -9.64 -2.80
N VAL A 21 -3.06 -10.18 -3.98
CA VAL A 21 -2.22 -10.07 -5.18
C VAL A 21 -2.05 -8.63 -5.63
N ILE A 22 -3.14 -7.86 -5.70
CA ILE A 22 -3.09 -6.47 -6.21
C ILE A 22 -2.41 -5.54 -5.21
N ALA A 23 -2.74 -5.68 -3.93
CA ALA A 23 -2.11 -4.92 -2.87
C ALA A 23 -0.62 -5.26 -2.74
N GLY A 24 -0.25 -6.55 -2.79
CA GLY A 24 1.15 -6.97 -2.77
C GLY A 24 1.95 -6.49 -3.98
N TYR A 25 1.35 -6.47 -5.18
CA TYR A 25 1.96 -5.83 -6.35
C TYR A 25 2.18 -4.33 -6.11
N THR A 26 1.17 -3.64 -5.58
CA THR A 26 1.24 -2.20 -5.32
C THR A 26 2.27 -1.86 -4.24
N GLU A 27 2.33 -2.66 -3.18
CA GLU A 27 3.34 -2.59 -2.12
C GLU A 27 4.74 -2.72 -2.71
N ALA A 28 5.00 -3.76 -3.49
CA ALA A 28 6.30 -3.98 -4.13
C ALA A 28 6.68 -2.83 -5.08
N GLN A 29 5.73 -2.32 -5.86
CA GLN A 29 5.96 -1.16 -6.72
C GLN A 29 6.31 0.10 -5.92
N MET A 30 5.61 0.36 -4.81
CA MET A 30 5.90 1.51 -3.94
C MET A 30 7.27 1.39 -3.27
N LEU A 31 7.67 0.18 -2.86
CA LEU A 31 8.99 -0.09 -2.31
C LEU A 31 10.10 0.13 -3.34
N ALA A 32 9.91 -0.35 -4.57
CA ALA A 32 10.86 -0.12 -5.67
C ALA A 32 10.99 1.37 -6.00
N LEU A 33 9.87 2.09 -6.01
CA LEU A 33 9.83 3.53 -6.26
C LEU A 33 10.55 4.33 -5.16
N SER A 34 10.39 3.90 -3.91
CA SER A 34 11.11 4.45 -2.76
C SER A 34 12.63 4.27 -2.92
N GLU A 35 13.08 3.11 -3.38
CA GLU A 35 14.50 2.85 -3.61
C GLU A 35 15.06 3.66 -4.79
N GLU A 36 14.30 3.78 -5.88
CA GLU A 36 14.64 4.66 -7.02
C GLU A 36 14.80 6.13 -6.58
N LEU A 37 13.93 6.62 -5.68
CA LEU A 37 14.03 7.98 -5.13
C LEU A 37 15.30 8.20 -4.31
N CYS A 38 15.68 7.25 -3.45
CA CYS A 38 16.88 7.36 -2.63
C CYS A 38 18.16 7.43 -3.48
N HIS A 39 18.21 6.69 -4.58
CA HIS A 39 19.37 6.63 -5.48
C HIS A 39 19.36 7.67 -6.60
N LEU A 40 18.24 8.39 -6.79
CA LEU A 40 18.02 9.31 -7.90
C LEU A 40 19.15 10.34 -8.10
N TRP A 41 19.64 10.93 -7.02
CA TRP A 41 20.73 11.91 -7.09
C TRP A 41 22.05 11.26 -7.52
N ASP A 42 22.39 10.11 -6.92
CA ASP A 42 23.65 9.42 -7.18
C ASP A 42 23.69 8.90 -8.63
N ASP A 43 22.56 8.39 -9.13
CA ASP A 43 22.40 7.96 -10.52
C ASP A 43 22.53 9.12 -11.51
N ALA A 44 21.95 10.28 -11.18
CA ALA A 44 22.06 11.48 -12.01
C ALA A 44 23.52 11.96 -12.11
N GLN A 45 24.26 11.93 -11.00
CA GLN A 45 25.69 12.28 -10.99
C GLN A 45 26.52 11.27 -11.79
N GLN A 46 26.24 9.98 -11.64
CA GLN A 46 26.98 8.93 -12.35
C GLN A 46 26.76 9.00 -13.87
N ASN A 47 25.54 9.25 -14.32
CA ASN A 47 25.22 9.40 -15.74
C ASN A 47 25.94 10.60 -16.35
N TYR A 48 25.96 11.73 -15.65
CA TYR A 48 26.74 12.89 -16.08
C TYR A 48 28.25 12.59 -16.18
N PHE A 49 28.83 11.89 -15.20
CA PHE A 49 30.24 11.51 -15.23
C PHE A 49 30.61 10.60 -16.42
N LYS A 50 29.71 9.67 -16.78
CA LYS A 50 29.87 8.82 -17.97
C LYS A 50 29.85 9.66 -19.25
N GLU A 51 28.93 10.61 -19.38
CA GLU A 51 28.84 11.51 -20.53
C GLU A 51 30.09 12.40 -20.69
N ILE A 52 30.62 12.96 -19.59
CA ILE A 52 31.88 13.72 -19.64
C ILE A 52 33.02 12.83 -20.10
N THR A 53 33.18 11.65 -19.50
CA THR A 53 34.31 10.76 -19.82
C THR A 53 34.32 10.42 -21.31
N GLN A 54 33.15 10.21 -21.91
CA GLN A 54 33.02 10.03 -23.36
C GLN A 54 33.35 11.29 -24.15
N ASN A 55 32.89 12.47 -23.72
CA ASN A 55 33.18 13.73 -24.41
C ASN A 55 34.65 14.15 -24.33
N THR A 56 35.33 13.87 -23.22
CA THR A 56 36.78 14.10 -23.05
C THR A 56 37.59 13.21 -23.99
N ASN A 57 37.20 11.94 -24.14
CA ASN A 57 37.82 11.04 -25.11
C ASN A 57 37.67 11.53 -26.57
N ASN A 58 36.66 12.37 -26.84
CA ASN A 58 36.40 12.95 -28.16
C ASN A 58 37.11 14.31 -28.41
N GLY A 59 37.99 14.76 -27.49
CA GLY A 59 38.90 15.89 -27.73
C GLY A 59 38.28 17.29 -27.66
N ARG A 60 37.16 17.49 -26.94
CA ARG A 60 36.58 18.84 -26.73
C ARG A 60 37.40 19.66 -25.72
N HIS A 61 37.66 20.92 -26.05
CA HIS A 61 38.30 21.91 -25.17
C HIS A 61 37.36 22.29 -24.01
N PHE A 62 37.91 22.44 -22.80
CA PHE A 62 37.17 22.47 -21.54
C PHE A 62 37.29 23.83 -20.86
N ASP A 63 36.19 24.58 -20.75
CA ASP A 63 36.08 25.81 -19.95
C ASP A 63 35.39 25.49 -18.60
N PRO A 64 36.07 25.66 -17.44
CA PRO A 64 35.55 25.24 -16.13
C PRO A 64 34.23 25.93 -15.72
N ALA A 65 34.04 27.19 -16.11
CA ALA A 65 32.85 27.95 -15.68
C ALA A 65 31.59 27.54 -16.47
N VAL A 66 31.77 27.24 -17.75
CA VAL A 66 30.69 26.77 -18.63
C VAL A 66 30.30 25.34 -18.29
N GLU A 67 31.26 24.48 -17.97
CA GLU A 67 31.03 23.08 -17.62
C GLU A 67 30.24 22.89 -16.32
N VAL A 68 30.53 23.67 -15.27
CA VAL A 68 29.78 23.60 -14.01
C VAL A 68 28.30 23.99 -14.22
N THR A 69 28.04 24.95 -15.11
CA THR A 69 26.69 25.39 -15.44
C THR A 69 25.95 24.33 -16.28
N ASP A 70 26.63 23.74 -17.26
CA ASP A 70 26.10 22.67 -18.10
C ASP A 70 25.81 21.39 -17.30
N LYS A 71 26.71 21.03 -16.38
CA LYS A 71 26.54 19.95 -15.40
C LYS A 71 25.23 20.06 -14.64
N ASN A 72 25.03 21.19 -13.97
CA ASN A 72 23.87 21.39 -13.11
C ASN A 72 22.59 21.35 -13.93
N LYS A 73 22.61 21.83 -15.17
CA LYS A 73 21.48 21.78 -16.08
C LYS A 73 21.12 20.35 -16.51
N THR A 74 22.11 19.55 -16.91
CA THR A 74 21.91 18.17 -17.36
C THR A 74 21.42 17.26 -16.23
N ILE A 75 22.04 17.37 -15.04
CA ILE A 75 21.61 16.62 -13.85
C ILE A 75 20.17 16.95 -13.48
N ASN A 76 19.80 18.23 -13.47
CA ASN A 76 18.44 18.64 -13.09
C ASN A 76 17.39 18.24 -14.12
N GLU A 77 17.71 18.22 -15.41
CA GLU A 77 16.76 17.74 -16.42
C GLU A 77 16.54 16.22 -16.30
N TYR A 78 17.59 15.45 -16.03
CA TYR A 78 17.47 14.02 -15.73
C TYR A 78 16.58 13.76 -14.51
N ILE A 79 16.86 14.44 -13.39
CA ILE A 79 16.07 14.33 -12.15
C ILE A 79 14.61 14.68 -12.40
N LYS A 80 14.34 15.76 -13.13
CA LYS A 80 12.98 16.21 -13.45
C LYS A 80 12.21 15.15 -14.23
N LEU A 81 12.82 14.53 -15.25
CA LEU A 81 12.18 13.50 -16.05
C LEU A 81 11.81 12.28 -15.18
N HIS A 82 12.72 11.83 -14.32
CA HIS A 82 12.48 10.73 -13.41
C HIS A 82 11.41 11.06 -12.36
N LEU A 83 11.46 12.24 -11.72
CA LEU A 83 10.42 12.66 -10.76
C LEU A 83 9.02 12.68 -11.39
N ILE A 84 8.89 13.16 -12.63
CA ILE A 84 7.62 13.16 -13.37
C ILE A 84 7.14 11.74 -13.67
N ASP A 85 8.05 10.81 -13.93
CA ASP A 85 7.67 9.41 -14.16
C ASP A 85 7.27 8.71 -12.86
N ILE A 86 8.02 8.96 -11.78
CA ILE A 86 7.76 8.45 -10.43
C ILE A 86 6.38 8.90 -9.94
N ILE A 87 6.02 10.18 -10.08
CA ILE A 87 4.72 10.69 -9.65
C ILE A 87 3.57 10.09 -10.49
N LYS A 88 3.79 9.84 -11.78
CA LYS A 88 2.79 9.18 -12.65
C LYS A 88 2.56 7.72 -12.23
N ARG A 89 3.64 6.99 -11.95
CA ARG A 89 3.58 5.61 -11.45
C ARG A 89 2.87 5.55 -10.10
N HIS A 90 3.24 6.41 -9.16
CA HIS A 90 2.59 6.53 -7.85
C HIS A 90 1.08 6.84 -7.98
N ALA A 91 0.72 7.83 -8.82
CA ALA A 91 -0.68 8.19 -9.04
C ALA A 91 -1.49 7.05 -9.70
N THR A 92 -0.87 6.32 -10.62
CA THR A 92 -1.50 5.16 -11.28
C THR A 92 -1.76 4.04 -10.28
N ASN A 93 -0.78 3.72 -9.43
CA ASN A 93 -0.91 2.72 -8.38
C ASN A 93 -2.04 3.08 -7.40
N LEU A 94 -2.12 4.35 -6.99
CA LEU A 94 -3.20 4.82 -6.12
C LEU A 94 -4.58 4.73 -6.80
N ASN A 95 -4.63 5.03 -8.10
CA ASN A 95 -5.86 4.91 -8.89
C ASN A 95 -6.29 3.46 -9.11
N LEU A 96 -5.35 2.52 -9.21
CA LEU A 96 -5.64 1.08 -9.26
C LEU A 96 -6.24 0.59 -7.94
N LEU A 97 -5.62 0.93 -6.82
CA LEU A 97 -6.15 0.57 -5.50
C LEU A 97 -7.54 1.13 -5.26
N ARG A 98 -7.81 2.39 -5.64
CA ARG A 98 -9.15 2.98 -5.51
C ARG A 98 -10.20 2.26 -6.36
N GLN A 99 -9.87 1.90 -7.60
CA GLN A 99 -10.79 1.14 -8.44
C GLN A 99 -11.09 -0.24 -7.86
N VAL A 100 -10.08 -0.90 -7.31
CA VAL A 100 -10.24 -2.18 -6.61
C VAL A 100 -11.15 -1.99 -5.39
N GLU A 101 -10.88 -0.99 -4.56
CA GLU A 101 -11.73 -0.70 -3.41
C GLU A 101 -13.18 -0.43 -3.82
N ASP A 102 -13.43 0.38 -4.86
CA ASP A 102 -14.78 0.68 -5.35
C ASP A 102 -15.51 -0.55 -5.90
N VAL A 103 -14.82 -1.40 -6.67
CA VAL A 103 -15.39 -2.64 -7.23
C VAL A 103 -15.71 -3.65 -6.13
N PHE A 104 -14.81 -3.82 -5.17
CA PHE A 104 -14.98 -4.78 -4.08
C PHE A 104 -15.79 -4.23 -2.91
N ARG A 105 -16.15 -2.93 -2.91
CA ARG A 105 -16.90 -2.28 -1.83
C ARG A 105 -18.17 -3.04 -1.46
N GLY A 106 -18.96 -3.43 -2.46
CA GLY A 106 -20.19 -4.19 -2.27
C GLY A 106 -19.95 -5.63 -1.81
N ALA A 107 -18.91 -6.28 -2.36
CA ALA A 107 -18.54 -7.64 -2.00
C ALA A 107 -18.08 -7.72 -0.54
N ILE A 108 -17.20 -6.81 -0.11
CA ILE A 108 -16.71 -6.71 1.27
C ILE A 108 -17.87 -6.41 2.23
N ALA A 109 -18.77 -5.48 1.88
CA ALA A 109 -19.93 -5.20 2.71
C ALA A 109 -20.86 -6.42 2.88
N ALA A 110 -21.11 -7.16 1.79
CA ALA A 110 -21.88 -8.39 1.84
C ALA A 110 -21.17 -9.47 2.68
N GLU A 111 -19.86 -9.59 2.57
CA GLU A 111 -19.04 -10.50 3.37
C GLU A 111 -19.16 -10.20 4.86
N PHE A 112 -19.02 -8.95 5.30
CA PHE A 112 -19.19 -8.60 6.72
C PHE A 112 -20.58 -8.95 7.25
N VAL A 113 -21.64 -8.73 6.46
CA VAL A 113 -23.00 -9.11 6.85
C VAL A 113 -23.14 -10.62 6.96
N LEU A 114 -22.61 -11.37 5.98
CA LEU A 114 -22.62 -12.83 6.00
C LEU A 114 -21.81 -13.40 7.18
N LEU A 115 -20.66 -12.80 7.53
CA LEU A 115 -19.87 -13.16 8.69
C LEU A 115 -20.63 -12.90 10.00
N ILE A 116 -21.29 -11.75 10.13
CA ILE A 116 -22.11 -11.45 11.32
C ILE A 116 -23.27 -12.44 11.44
N CYS A 117 -23.99 -12.71 10.34
CA CYS A 117 -25.09 -13.68 10.33
C CYS A 117 -24.60 -15.10 10.64
N GLY A 118 -23.47 -15.52 10.05
CA GLY A 118 -22.83 -16.81 10.33
C GLY A 118 -22.46 -16.96 11.80
N LEU A 119 -21.72 -15.99 12.35
CA LEU A 119 -21.35 -15.92 13.76
C LEU A 119 -22.58 -16.02 14.68
N THR A 120 -23.67 -15.30 14.38
CA THR A 120 -24.90 -15.38 15.20
C THR A 120 -25.59 -16.73 15.12
N ALA A 121 -25.60 -17.37 13.95
CA ALA A 121 -26.20 -18.70 13.77
C ALA A 121 -25.37 -19.79 14.46
N GLU A 122 -24.05 -19.69 14.41
CA GLU A 122 -23.11 -20.59 15.10
C GLU A 122 -23.21 -20.47 16.62
N LEU A 123 -23.30 -19.23 17.14
CA LEU A 123 -23.47 -18.98 18.57
C LEU A 123 -24.78 -19.59 19.12
N LEU A 124 -25.86 -19.60 18.32
CA LEU A 124 -27.13 -20.25 18.69
C LEU A 124 -27.09 -21.78 18.50
N GLY A 125 -26.30 -22.30 17.55
CA GLY A 125 -26.21 -23.71 17.21
C GLY A 125 -25.35 -24.57 18.15
N GLY A 126 -24.56 -23.94 19.02
CA GLY A 126 -23.68 -24.61 19.98
C GLY A 126 -22.25 -24.80 19.46
N LEU A 127 -21.27 -24.45 20.30
CA LEU A 127 -19.84 -24.35 19.95
C LEU A 127 -19.18 -25.70 19.58
N GLU A 128 -19.79 -26.84 19.94
CA GLU A 128 -19.22 -28.18 19.71
C GLU A 128 -19.12 -28.56 18.22
N ASN A 129 -19.94 -27.96 17.35
CA ASN A 129 -19.98 -28.35 15.93
C ASN A 129 -19.17 -27.42 15.00
N THR A 130 -18.57 -26.34 15.52
CA THR A 130 -17.98 -25.26 14.69
C THR A 130 -16.52 -24.90 15.05
N TYR A 131 -15.71 -25.90 15.41
CA TYR A 131 -14.31 -25.68 15.81
C TYR A 131 -13.40 -25.19 14.66
N ILE A 132 -13.76 -25.45 13.40
CA ILE A 132 -12.89 -25.21 12.23
C ILE A 132 -13.21 -23.88 11.52
N GLU A 133 -14.44 -23.38 11.62
CA GLU A 133 -14.91 -22.18 10.91
C GLU A 133 -14.40 -20.88 11.55
N MET A 134 -14.40 -20.82 12.89
CA MET A 134 -13.87 -19.68 13.66
C MET A 134 -12.39 -19.33 13.37
N PRO A 135 -11.43 -20.28 13.44
CA PRO A 135 -10.04 -19.97 13.12
C PRO A 135 -9.86 -19.59 11.64
N PHE A 136 -10.68 -20.15 10.73
CA PHE A 136 -10.65 -19.77 9.31
C PHE A 136 -11.09 -18.32 9.11
N ALA A 137 -12.20 -17.90 9.70
CA ALA A 137 -12.70 -16.52 9.59
C ALA A 137 -11.71 -15.50 10.19
N ILE A 138 -11.13 -15.81 11.36
CA ILE A 138 -10.12 -14.96 12.00
C ILE A 138 -8.86 -14.86 11.13
N MET A 139 -8.41 -15.98 10.55
CA MET A 139 -7.27 -16.00 9.66
C MET A 139 -7.54 -15.15 8.40
N GLN A 140 -8.73 -15.27 7.80
CA GLN A 140 -9.09 -14.51 6.61
C GLN A 140 -9.05 -13.00 6.86
N VAL A 141 -9.75 -12.52 7.90
CA VAL A 141 -9.75 -11.10 8.28
C VAL A 141 -8.34 -10.64 8.68
N GLY A 142 -7.56 -11.50 9.33
CA GLY A 142 -6.16 -11.24 9.66
C GLY A 142 -5.29 -10.99 8.43
N MET A 143 -5.46 -11.80 7.37
CA MET A 143 -4.74 -11.64 6.11
C MET A 143 -5.13 -10.33 5.41
N ASP A 144 -6.42 -9.98 5.36
CA ASP A 144 -6.88 -8.72 4.76
C ASP A 144 -6.31 -7.49 5.50
N CYS A 145 -6.30 -7.53 6.84
CA CYS A 145 -5.72 -6.47 7.65
C CYS A 145 -4.20 -6.38 7.51
N LEU A 146 -3.50 -7.52 7.40
CA LEU A 146 -2.06 -7.58 7.16
C LEU A 146 -1.69 -6.93 5.82
N THR A 147 -2.44 -7.27 4.77
CA THR A 147 -2.27 -6.68 3.44
C THR A 147 -2.53 -5.18 3.44
N GLY A 148 -3.60 -4.72 4.10
CA GLY A 148 -3.87 -3.29 4.26
C GLY A 148 -2.75 -2.56 5.00
N GLN A 149 -2.18 -3.19 6.04
CA GLN A 149 -1.05 -2.64 6.77
C GLN A 149 0.22 -2.54 5.92
N GLY A 150 0.54 -3.56 5.11
CA GLY A 150 1.71 -3.54 4.22
C GLY A 150 1.69 -2.34 3.25
N LEU A 151 0.51 -2.00 2.71
CA LEU A 151 0.33 -0.80 1.88
C LEU A 151 0.62 0.50 2.65
N ILE A 152 0.16 0.60 3.89
CA ILE A 152 0.40 1.76 4.76
C ILE A 152 1.90 1.89 5.03
N ASP A 153 2.57 0.79 5.39
CA ASP A 153 3.99 0.77 5.70
C ASP A 153 4.84 1.13 4.47
N ALA A 154 4.48 0.61 3.28
CA ALA A 154 5.13 0.98 2.03
C ALA A 154 4.94 2.46 1.67
N ASN A 155 3.77 3.04 1.96
CA ASN A 155 3.53 4.47 1.78
C ASN A 155 4.41 5.33 2.70
N VAL A 156 4.56 4.93 3.97
CA VAL A 156 5.46 5.61 4.92
C VAL A 156 6.91 5.52 4.44
N LYS A 157 7.34 4.36 3.94
CA LYS A 157 8.69 4.20 3.38
C LYS A 157 8.91 5.08 2.14
N PHE A 158 7.91 5.21 1.28
CA PHE A 158 7.95 6.15 0.14
C PHE A 158 8.04 7.61 0.59
N GLU A 159 7.27 8.01 1.62
CA GLU A 159 7.36 9.35 2.20
C GLU A 159 8.77 9.64 2.74
N ASN A 160 9.36 8.70 3.49
CA ASN A 160 10.72 8.84 4.01
C ASN A 160 11.75 8.96 2.87
N ALA A 161 11.60 8.18 1.80
CA ALA A 161 12.49 8.27 0.63
C ALA A 161 12.37 9.60 -0.12
N LEU A 162 11.19 10.23 -0.16
CA LEU A 162 11.05 11.59 -0.70
C LEU A 162 11.82 12.62 0.15
N TYR A 163 11.82 12.46 1.47
CA TYR A 163 12.64 13.29 2.35
C TYR A 163 14.15 13.03 2.16
N ASP A 164 14.56 11.78 1.97
CA ASP A 164 15.96 11.35 1.87
C ASP A 164 16.56 11.43 0.45
N CYS A 165 15.81 11.85 -0.57
CA CYS A 165 16.27 11.88 -1.97
C CYS A 165 17.33 12.96 -2.29
N LYS A 166 17.94 13.58 -1.27
CA LYS A 166 18.94 14.67 -1.39
C LYS A 166 18.42 15.88 -2.17
N TRP A 167 17.13 16.20 -1.98
CA TRP A 167 16.41 17.28 -2.67
C TRP A 167 17.06 18.66 -2.51
N GLU A 168 17.87 18.85 -1.47
CA GLU A 168 18.65 20.06 -1.22
C GLU A 168 19.66 20.38 -2.33
N ASN A 169 20.06 19.38 -3.13
CA ASN A 169 20.98 19.55 -4.24
C ASN A 169 20.28 19.82 -5.59
N PHE A 170 18.95 19.82 -5.60
CA PHE A 170 18.17 19.99 -6.82
C PHE A 170 17.96 21.48 -7.14
N ASP A 171 17.51 21.79 -8.35
CA ASP A 171 17.06 23.13 -8.70
C ASP A 171 15.72 23.46 -8.00
N VAL A 172 15.40 24.76 -7.94
CA VAL A 172 14.19 25.26 -7.28
C VAL A 172 12.91 24.66 -7.88
N LYS A 173 12.92 24.26 -9.16
CA LYS A 173 11.75 23.64 -9.80
C LYS A 173 11.56 22.22 -9.31
N ASN A 174 12.62 21.41 -9.29
CA ASN A 174 12.61 20.03 -8.82
C ASN A 174 12.33 19.93 -7.32
N MET A 175 12.87 20.84 -6.50
CA MET A 175 12.51 20.94 -5.08
C MET A 175 11.01 21.13 -4.86
N LYS A 176 10.35 21.97 -5.68
CA LYS A 176 8.89 22.16 -5.62
C LYS A 176 8.12 20.90 -6.03
N ILE A 177 8.65 20.13 -6.99
CA ILE A 177 8.05 18.85 -7.39
C ILE A 177 8.12 17.86 -6.23
N VAL A 178 9.29 17.68 -5.62
CA VAL A 178 9.47 16.80 -4.44
C VAL A 178 8.55 17.23 -3.30
N LEU A 179 8.48 18.53 -3.00
CA LEU A 179 7.58 19.05 -1.96
C LEU A 179 6.12 18.71 -2.25
N LEU A 180 5.68 18.88 -3.51
CA LEU A 180 4.32 18.52 -3.91
C LEU A 180 4.09 17.01 -3.78
N MET A 181 5.04 16.18 -4.22
CA MET A 181 4.96 14.72 -4.10
C MET A 181 4.83 14.30 -2.64
N LEU A 182 5.61 14.91 -1.76
CA LEU A 182 5.60 14.66 -0.32
C LEU A 182 4.26 15.02 0.33
N GLN A 183 3.72 16.20 0.00
CA GLN A 183 2.38 16.59 0.47
C GLN A 183 1.28 15.64 -0.01
N ASN A 184 1.45 15.05 -1.21
CA ASN A 184 0.51 14.08 -1.74
C ASN A 184 0.68 12.69 -1.12
N SER A 185 1.91 12.24 -0.84
CA SER A 185 2.17 10.93 -0.22
C SER A 185 1.72 10.86 1.24
N GLN A 186 1.71 12.00 1.93
CA GLN A 186 1.18 12.13 3.29
C GLN A 186 -0.34 11.88 3.36
N LYS A 187 -1.06 12.05 2.26
CA LYS A 187 -2.45 11.57 2.15
C LYS A 187 -2.38 10.05 1.96
N THR A 188 -2.38 9.35 3.08
CA THR A 188 -2.08 7.92 3.20
C THR A 188 -2.78 7.09 2.13
N MET A 189 -2.00 6.26 1.44
CA MET A 189 -2.53 5.17 0.63
C MET A 189 -3.09 4.11 1.58
N THR A 190 -4.40 4.14 1.80
CA THR A 190 -5.10 3.19 2.65
C THR A 190 -6.01 2.30 1.82
N LEU A 191 -6.20 1.07 2.29
CA LEU A 191 -7.23 0.18 1.79
C LEU A 191 -8.36 0.17 2.82
N SER A 192 -9.59 0.49 2.39
CA SER A 192 -10.75 0.49 3.28
C SER A 192 -11.62 -0.75 3.08
N ALA A 193 -12.09 -1.32 4.18
CA ALA A 193 -13.20 -2.27 4.18
C ALA A 193 -14.51 -1.52 3.88
N GLY A 194 -14.96 -1.58 2.62
CA GLY A 194 -16.26 -1.03 2.22
C GLY A 194 -16.40 0.50 2.32
N GLY A 195 -15.30 1.23 2.51
CA GLY A 195 -15.29 2.67 2.78
C GLY A 195 -15.63 3.04 4.23
N ILE A 196 -15.68 2.05 5.15
CA ILE A 196 -16.09 2.24 6.55
C ILE A 196 -14.87 2.24 7.48
N THR A 197 -13.96 1.28 7.31
CA THR A 197 -12.82 1.09 8.21
C THR A 197 -11.54 0.80 7.44
N ILE A 198 -10.44 1.47 7.79
CA ILE A 198 -9.12 1.22 7.21
C ILE A 198 -8.61 -0.15 7.66
N LEU A 199 -8.30 -1.02 6.70
CA LEU A 199 -7.68 -2.32 6.93
C LEU A 199 -6.28 -2.10 7.51
N SER A 200 -6.12 -2.45 8.78
CA SER A 200 -4.91 -2.22 9.57
C SER A 200 -4.90 -3.16 10.77
N PHE A 201 -3.75 -3.28 11.44
CA PHE A 201 -3.68 -4.05 12.70
C PHE A 201 -4.60 -3.50 13.80
N SER A 202 -4.85 -2.18 13.80
CA SER A 202 -5.81 -1.56 14.71
C SER A 202 -7.24 -2.05 14.45
N CYS A 203 -7.63 -2.15 13.18
CA CYS A 203 -8.91 -2.73 12.78
C CYS A 203 -9.02 -4.20 13.23
N PHE A 204 -7.99 -5.01 12.95
CA PHE A 204 -7.95 -6.42 13.35
C PHE A 204 -8.14 -6.58 14.87
N MET A 205 -7.40 -5.82 15.67
CA MET A 205 -7.52 -5.87 17.14
C MET A 205 -8.92 -5.45 17.62
N SER A 206 -9.53 -4.49 16.94
CA SER A 206 -10.90 -4.04 17.24
C SER A 206 -11.93 -5.14 16.97
N ILE A 207 -11.77 -5.88 15.87
CA ILE A 207 -12.64 -7.03 15.52
C ILE A 207 -12.49 -8.15 16.56
N ILE A 208 -11.26 -8.52 16.94
CA ILE A 208 -11.03 -9.55 17.97
C ILE A 208 -11.67 -9.16 19.31
N ARG A 209 -11.55 -7.89 19.72
CA ARG A 209 -12.19 -7.39 20.95
C ARG A 209 -13.72 -7.45 20.87
N LEU A 210 -14.30 -7.13 19.72
CA LEU A 210 -15.74 -7.21 19.49
C LEU A 210 -16.24 -8.66 19.62
N ILE A 211 -15.56 -9.61 18.96
CA ILE A 211 -15.91 -11.04 19.02
C ILE A 211 -15.82 -11.54 20.46
N TYR A 212 -14.73 -11.23 21.17
CA TYR A 212 -14.56 -11.64 22.57
C TYR A 212 -15.65 -11.07 23.48
N SER A 213 -15.98 -9.78 23.31
CA SER A 213 -17.04 -9.13 24.09
C SER A 213 -18.42 -9.69 23.80
N ALA A 214 -18.72 -10.03 22.54
CA ALA A 214 -19.98 -10.65 22.16
C ALA A 214 -20.10 -12.06 22.77
N TYR A 215 -19.02 -12.84 22.71
CA TYR A 215 -18.95 -14.17 23.31
C TYR A 215 -19.15 -14.15 24.82
N THR A 216 -18.44 -13.26 25.54
CA THR A 216 -18.57 -13.16 27.01
C THR A 216 -19.96 -12.69 27.44
N THR A 217 -20.58 -11.78 26.68
CA THR A 217 -21.94 -11.30 26.94
C THR A 217 -22.97 -12.40 26.70
N LEU A 218 -22.86 -13.13 25.58
CA LEU A 218 -23.80 -14.24 25.33
C LEU A 218 -23.65 -15.32 26.40
N ARG A 219 -22.42 -15.69 26.74
CA ARG A 219 -22.17 -16.71 27.76
C ARG A 219 -22.74 -16.31 29.12
N SER A 220 -22.55 -15.07 29.55
CA SER A 220 -23.11 -14.61 30.83
C SER A 220 -24.64 -14.58 30.81
N THR A 221 -25.28 -14.26 29.69
CA THR A 221 -26.74 -14.34 29.56
C THR A 221 -27.28 -15.78 29.55
N LEU A 222 -26.53 -16.73 28.97
CA LEU A 222 -26.89 -18.15 28.98
C LEU A 222 -26.68 -18.78 30.36
N ASP A 223 -25.63 -18.39 31.09
CA ASP A 223 -25.37 -18.86 32.46
C ASP A 223 -26.38 -18.28 33.48
N LEU A 224 -27.11 -17.21 33.12
CA LEU A 224 -28.14 -16.56 33.95
C LEU A 224 -29.56 -17.13 33.74
N MET A 225 -29.77 -17.98 32.72
CA MET A 225 -31.07 -18.58 32.38
C MET A 225 -31.15 -20.03 32.84
#